data_AF-A0A6N2N7C8-F1
#
_entry.id   AF-A0A6N2N7C8-F1
#
_cell.length_a   1.000
_cell.length_b   1.000
_cell.length_c   1.000
_cell.angle_alpha   90.00
_cell.angle_beta   90.00
_cell.angle_gamma   90.00
#
_symmetry.space_group_name_H-M   'P 1'
#
loop_
_entity.id
_entity.type
_entity.pdbx_description
1 polymer ?
#
loop_
_entity_poly.entity_id
_entity_poly.type
_entity_poly.pdbx_seq_one_letter_code
_entity_poly.pdbx_strand_id
1 'polypeptide(L)'
;MATTQLSLQILRPLPAAGQTCGRQSYSFQSRNSAIRTRRNMKWVLRLSLVDQNQPQSQSTGVDVKQLVDFLYDDLPHLFDDQGIDRTAYDELVKFRDPITKHDSISGYLFNIALLKNLFRPQFFLHWVKQTGTYEITTRWTMVMKFMLFPWKPELVFTGTSIMGINPQTGKFNSHADFWDSIENNNYFSLEGLWNVVKQLRIYKTPDLETPKYQILKRTANYEVRKYSPFIVVETNGDKLSGSSGFNDVTGYIFGKNSTMEKIPMTTPVFTQANDAGLSKVSIQVVLPLEKDLSRRLTKS
;
A
#
# COMPACT_ATOMS: atom_id res chain seq x y z
N MET A 1 0.12 11.13 45.73
CA MET A 1 0.85 9.88 45.39
C MET A 1 0.06 9.19 44.30
N ALA A 2 0.58 9.15 43.07
CA ALA A 2 -0.12 8.55 41.93
C ALA A 2 0.66 7.30 41.50
N THR A 3 0.04 6.15 41.68
CA THR A 3 0.61 4.83 41.43
C THR A 3 0.62 4.57 39.92
N THR A 4 1.80 4.52 39.31
CA THR A 4 1.98 4.16 37.89
C THR A 4 1.90 2.64 37.75
N GLN A 5 0.80 2.11 37.20
CA GLN A 5 0.74 0.71 36.77
C GLN A 5 1.15 0.61 35.29
N LEU A 6 2.29 -0.04 35.05
CA LEU A 6 2.72 -0.51 33.74
C LEU A 6 1.95 -1.80 33.41
N SER A 7 1.02 -1.76 32.45
CA SER A 7 0.42 -2.97 31.89
C SER A 7 1.13 -3.34 30.58
N LEU A 8 2.01 -4.35 30.65
CA LEU A 8 2.49 -5.06 29.47
C LEU A 8 1.41 -6.06 29.06
N GLN A 9 0.55 -5.70 28.09
CA GLN A 9 -0.36 -6.67 27.46
C GLN A 9 0.32 -7.32 26.27
N ILE A 10 0.82 -8.53 26.51
CA ILE A 10 1.26 -9.48 25.49
C ILE A 10 0.01 -9.98 24.75
N LEU A 11 -0.10 -9.66 23.47
CA LEU A 11 -1.13 -10.20 22.58
C LEU A 11 -1.01 -11.73 22.52
N ARG A 12 -2.05 -12.44 22.94
CA ARG A 12 -2.27 -13.86 22.62
C ARG A 12 -3.38 -13.99 21.57
N PRO A 13 -3.24 -14.89 20.58
CA PRO A 13 -4.25 -15.09 19.54
C PRO A 13 -5.49 -15.82 20.08
N LEU A 14 -6.67 -15.41 19.59
CA LEU A 14 -7.96 -16.06 19.87
C LEU A 14 -8.08 -17.41 19.13
N PRO A 15 -8.63 -18.47 19.74
CA PRO A 15 -8.88 -19.74 19.07
C PRO A 15 -10.15 -19.68 18.21
N ALA A 16 -10.12 -20.40 17.09
CA ALA A 16 -11.25 -20.57 16.19
C ALA A 16 -12.38 -21.36 16.85
N ALA A 17 -13.59 -20.78 16.89
CA ALA A 17 -14.81 -21.48 17.24
C ALA A 17 -15.59 -21.80 15.95
N GLY A 18 -15.60 -23.09 15.59
CA GLY A 18 -16.57 -23.62 14.63
C GLY A 18 -17.90 -23.87 15.31
N GLN A 19 -19.01 -23.50 14.67
CA GLN A 19 -20.35 -24.00 14.99
C GLN A 19 -21.21 -24.06 13.72
N THR A 20 -21.38 -25.29 13.26
CA THR A 20 -22.62 -25.97 12.87
C THR A 20 -23.77 -25.20 12.17
N CYS A 21 -24.07 -25.73 11.00
CA CYS A 21 -25.26 -25.68 10.15
C CYS A 21 -26.62 -25.67 10.90
N GLY A 22 -27.49 -24.73 10.52
CA GLY A 22 -28.92 -24.70 10.85
C GLY A 22 -29.74 -24.50 9.57
N ARG A 23 -30.31 -25.59 9.06
CA ARG A 23 -31.13 -25.66 7.85
C ARG A 23 -32.59 -25.33 8.22
N GLN A 24 -33.12 -24.20 7.77
CA GLN A 24 -34.56 -23.91 7.84
C GLN A 24 -35.17 -24.00 6.44
N SER A 25 -35.94 -25.08 6.25
CA SER A 25 -36.82 -25.35 5.13
C SER A 25 -38.15 -24.61 5.32
N TYR A 26 -38.51 -23.77 4.35
CA TYR A 26 -39.88 -23.29 4.18
C TYR A 26 -40.45 -23.88 2.87
N SER A 27 -41.63 -24.48 2.98
CA SER A 27 -42.36 -25.13 1.90
C SER A 27 -43.77 -24.56 1.76
N PHE A 28 -44.29 -24.62 0.53
CA PHE A 28 -45.66 -24.33 0.05
C PHE A 28 -46.00 -22.84 -0.13
N GLN A 29 -46.72 -22.39 -1.18
CA GLN A 29 -47.70 -23.08 -2.02
C GLN A 29 -47.85 -22.41 -3.41
N SER A 30 -48.26 -23.24 -4.38
CA SER A 30 -48.52 -22.95 -5.80
C SER A 30 -49.72 -22.03 -6.05
N ARG A 31 -49.62 -21.17 -7.08
CA ARG A 31 -50.74 -20.77 -7.94
C ARG A 31 -50.28 -20.55 -9.39
N ASN A 32 -50.87 -21.32 -10.30
CA ASN A 32 -50.72 -21.21 -11.75
C ASN A 32 -51.40 -19.96 -12.31
N SER A 33 -50.79 -19.35 -13.32
CA SER A 33 -51.48 -18.65 -14.42
C SER A 33 -50.55 -18.61 -15.63
N ALA A 34 -51.03 -19.14 -16.75
CA ALA A 34 -50.30 -19.26 -18.01
C ALA A 34 -50.48 -18.02 -18.90
N ILE A 35 -49.50 -17.73 -19.77
CA ILE A 35 -49.61 -17.60 -21.25
C ILE A 35 -48.48 -16.71 -21.84
N ARG A 36 -47.74 -17.30 -22.81
CA ARG A 36 -47.00 -16.77 -24.00
C ARG A 36 -46.05 -15.56 -23.81
N THR A 37 -44.84 -15.48 -24.38
CA THR A 37 -44.36 -15.93 -25.70
C THR A 37 -42.82 -15.85 -25.81
N ARG A 38 -42.22 -16.79 -26.55
CA ARG A 38 -40.99 -16.72 -27.40
C ARG A 38 -39.92 -15.63 -27.15
N ARG A 39 -38.68 -16.06 -26.91
CA ARG A 39 -37.59 -16.08 -27.93
C ARG A 39 -36.36 -16.87 -27.44
N ASN A 40 -35.89 -17.76 -28.31
CA ASN A 40 -34.66 -18.55 -28.19
C ASN A 40 -33.40 -17.67 -28.22
N MET A 41 -32.33 -18.10 -27.54
CA MET A 41 -30.99 -18.32 -28.12
C MET A 41 -30.13 -19.10 -27.10
N LYS A 42 -30.03 -20.42 -27.27
CA LYS A 42 -29.07 -21.29 -26.56
C LYS A 42 -27.76 -21.30 -27.34
N TRP A 43 -26.68 -20.78 -26.78
CA TRP A 43 -25.33 -21.08 -27.24
C TRP A 43 -24.87 -22.38 -26.59
N VAL A 44 -25.03 -23.49 -27.33
CA VAL A 44 -24.41 -24.78 -27.04
C VAL A 44 -23.09 -24.81 -27.79
N LEU A 45 -21.97 -24.68 -27.07
CA LEU A 45 -20.64 -24.90 -27.64
C LEU A 45 -20.47 -26.41 -27.88
N ARG A 46 -20.55 -26.77 -29.16
CA ARG A 46 -20.26 -28.09 -29.70
C ARG A 46 -18.73 -28.22 -29.77
N LEU A 47 -18.15 -28.97 -28.83
CA LEU A 47 -16.75 -29.38 -28.88
C LEU A 47 -16.64 -30.53 -29.90
N SER A 48 -15.89 -30.33 -30.98
CA SER A 48 -15.53 -31.40 -31.91
C SER A 48 -14.03 -31.37 -32.21
N LEU A 49 -13.34 -32.34 -31.59
CA LEU A 49 -12.30 -33.22 -32.15
C LEU A 49 -11.34 -32.65 -33.20
N VAL A 50 -10.05 -32.53 -32.83
CA VAL A 50 -8.94 -33.12 -33.60
C VAL A 50 -7.88 -33.61 -32.61
N ASP A 51 -7.55 -34.88 -32.72
CA ASP A 51 -6.49 -35.58 -32.01
C ASP A 51 -5.24 -35.64 -32.90
N GLN A 52 -4.06 -35.71 -32.25
CA GLN A 52 -2.74 -36.11 -32.78
C GLN A 52 -1.99 -35.19 -33.77
N ASN A 53 -1.09 -34.37 -33.23
CA ASN A 53 0.37 -34.47 -33.41
C ASN A 53 1.04 -33.17 -32.93
N GLN A 54 1.53 -33.18 -31.69
CA GLN A 54 2.48 -32.17 -31.21
C GLN A 54 3.86 -32.83 -31.15
N PRO A 55 4.88 -32.33 -31.86
CA PRO A 55 6.25 -32.72 -31.54
C PRO A 55 6.50 -32.32 -30.09
N GLN A 56 7.12 -33.22 -29.32
CA GLN A 56 7.50 -33.01 -27.94
C GLN A 56 8.46 -31.82 -27.85
N SER A 57 7.91 -30.62 -27.73
CA SER A 57 8.64 -29.45 -27.26
C SER A 57 8.93 -29.71 -25.79
N GLN A 58 10.19 -29.96 -25.49
CA GLN A 58 10.71 -30.04 -24.13
C GLN A 58 10.14 -28.89 -23.31
N SER A 59 9.29 -29.18 -22.33
CA SER A 59 8.87 -28.20 -21.35
C SER A 59 10.09 -27.90 -20.47
N THR A 60 10.91 -26.94 -20.87
CA THR A 60 11.73 -26.18 -19.92
C THR A 60 10.73 -25.45 -19.04
N GLY A 61 10.30 -26.09 -17.95
CA GLY A 61 9.40 -25.47 -16.99
C GLY A 61 10.06 -24.21 -16.48
N VAL A 62 9.52 -23.05 -16.86
CA VAL A 62 10.04 -21.77 -16.39
C VAL A 62 9.93 -21.76 -14.87
N ASP A 63 11.05 -21.57 -14.18
CA ASP A 63 11.06 -21.48 -12.72
C ASP A 63 10.56 -20.10 -12.29
N VAL A 64 9.24 -19.98 -12.16
CA VAL A 64 8.59 -18.74 -11.74
C VAL A 64 8.99 -18.35 -10.32
N LYS A 65 9.36 -19.31 -9.47
CA LYS A 65 9.78 -19.01 -8.11
C LYS A 65 11.14 -18.30 -8.10
N GLN A 66 12.07 -18.76 -8.94
CA GLN A 66 13.34 -18.07 -9.13
C GLN A 66 13.14 -16.64 -9.65
N LEU A 67 12.16 -16.42 -10.55
CA LEU A 67 11.82 -15.08 -11.03
C LEU A 67 11.19 -14.20 -9.94
N VAL A 68 10.41 -14.78 -9.02
CA VAL A 68 9.88 -14.05 -7.85
C VAL A 68 11.03 -13.60 -6.95
N ASP A 69 11.98 -14.50 -6.66
CA ASP A 69 13.15 -14.18 -5.84
C ASP A 69 14.03 -13.11 -6.51
N PHE A 70 14.26 -13.23 -7.83
CA PHE A 70 14.93 -12.22 -8.64
C PHE A 70 14.28 -10.83 -8.49
N LEU A 71 12.94 -10.74 -8.53
CA LEU A 71 12.26 -9.44 -8.39
C LEU A 71 12.36 -8.83 -6.98
N TYR A 72 12.50 -9.66 -5.94
CA TYR A 72 12.78 -9.15 -4.59
C TYR A 72 14.16 -8.52 -4.50
N ASP A 73 15.13 -9.06 -5.24
CA ASP A 73 16.50 -8.54 -5.27
C ASP A 73 16.60 -7.34 -6.21
N ASP A 74 16.02 -7.40 -7.42
CA ASP A 74 16.24 -6.42 -8.50
C ASP A 74 15.42 -5.12 -8.35
N LEU A 75 14.12 -5.23 -8.03
CA LEU A 75 13.23 -4.04 -8.00
C LEU A 75 13.59 -2.97 -6.95
N PRO A 76 14.11 -3.29 -5.75
CA PRO A 76 14.63 -2.28 -4.83
C PRO A 76 15.73 -1.40 -5.42
N HIS A 77 16.47 -1.90 -6.41
CA HIS A 77 17.56 -1.20 -7.09
C HIS A 77 17.10 -0.35 -8.29
N LEU A 78 15.79 -0.30 -8.57
CA LEU A 78 15.20 0.40 -9.71
C LEU A 78 15.73 1.82 -9.93
N PHE A 79 16.02 2.55 -8.85
CA PHE A 79 16.47 3.94 -8.92
C PHE A 79 17.84 4.22 -8.29
N ASP A 80 18.58 3.20 -7.88
CA ASP A 80 19.95 3.37 -7.39
C ASP A 80 20.99 3.14 -8.50
N ASP A 81 22.26 3.09 -8.14
CA ASP A 81 23.36 2.98 -9.09
C ASP A 81 23.55 1.55 -9.64
N GLN A 82 22.97 0.54 -8.98
CA GLN A 82 22.93 -0.82 -9.51
C GLN A 82 21.92 -0.91 -10.64
N GLY A 83 20.72 -0.33 -10.47
CA GLY A 83 19.68 -0.33 -11.49
C GLY A 83 19.09 -1.73 -11.73
N ILE A 84 18.37 -1.86 -12.84
CA ILE A 84 17.66 -3.08 -13.23
C ILE A 84 18.53 -3.98 -14.12
N ASP A 85 18.59 -5.28 -13.80
CA ASP A 85 19.25 -6.26 -14.64
C ASP A 85 18.45 -6.55 -15.92
N ARG A 86 18.98 -6.05 -17.04
CA ARG A 86 18.39 -6.16 -18.37
C ARG A 86 18.28 -7.60 -18.86
N THR A 87 19.09 -8.52 -18.34
CA THR A 87 19.17 -9.90 -18.86
C THR A 87 17.90 -10.71 -18.59
N ALA A 88 17.15 -10.35 -17.54
CA ALA A 88 15.89 -10.96 -17.15
C ALA A 88 14.69 -10.53 -18.02
N TYR A 89 14.88 -9.55 -18.91
CA TYR A 89 13.80 -8.97 -19.74
C TYR A 89 14.01 -9.29 -21.23
N ASP A 90 12.90 -9.48 -21.95
CA ASP A 90 12.91 -9.54 -23.41
C ASP A 90 13.20 -8.15 -23.99
N GLU A 91 13.85 -8.07 -25.15
CA GLU A 91 14.17 -6.78 -25.80
C GLU A 91 12.91 -5.95 -26.10
N LEU A 92 11.84 -6.63 -26.51
CA LEU A 92 10.52 -6.07 -26.86
C LEU A 92 9.51 -6.18 -25.71
N VAL A 93 9.99 -6.07 -24.47
CA VAL A 93 9.14 -6.01 -23.29
C VAL A 93 8.19 -4.80 -23.37
N LYS A 94 6.91 -5.05 -23.08
CA LYS A 94 5.86 -4.02 -23.09
C LYS A 94 5.66 -3.47 -21.69
N PHE A 95 6.13 -2.26 -21.45
CA PHE A 95 5.82 -1.48 -20.25
C PHE A 95 4.60 -0.60 -20.48
N ARG A 96 3.65 -0.66 -19.56
CA ARG A 96 2.41 0.11 -19.60
C ARG A 96 2.13 0.65 -18.21
N ASP A 97 1.93 1.95 -18.11
CA ASP A 97 1.38 2.57 -16.91
C ASP A 97 0.28 3.59 -17.33
N PRO A 98 -0.45 4.22 -16.39
CA PRO A 98 -1.53 5.13 -16.73
C PRO A 98 -1.12 6.38 -17.53
N ILE A 99 0.15 6.79 -17.50
CA ILE A 99 0.67 8.02 -18.14
C ILE A 99 1.82 7.78 -19.14
N THR A 100 2.48 6.63 -19.14
CA THR A 100 3.61 6.28 -20.01
C THR A 100 3.45 4.89 -20.63
N LYS A 101 4.04 4.71 -21.82
CA LYS A 101 4.13 3.42 -22.49
C LYS A 101 5.49 3.28 -23.15
N HIS A 102 6.08 2.10 -23.04
CA HIS A 102 7.31 1.74 -23.73
C HIS A 102 7.20 0.32 -24.27
N ASP A 103 7.71 0.10 -25.49
CA ASP A 103 7.70 -1.21 -26.16
C ASP A 103 9.11 -1.83 -26.27
N SER A 104 10.03 -1.32 -25.46
CA SER A 104 11.39 -1.85 -25.38
C SER A 104 11.98 -1.62 -23.99
N ILE A 105 12.91 -2.50 -23.60
CA ILE A 105 13.69 -2.37 -22.36
C ILE A 105 14.52 -1.07 -22.35
N SER A 106 15.07 -0.67 -23.50
CA SER A 106 15.85 0.56 -23.62
C SER A 106 15.02 1.82 -23.35
N GLY A 107 13.78 1.86 -23.86
CA GLY A 107 12.87 2.98 -23.61
C GLY A 107 12.49 3.11 -22.14
N TYR A 108 12.28 1.98 -21.46
CA TYR A 108 11.99 1.94 -20.03
C TYR A 108 13.16 2.43 -19.18
N LEU A 109 14.39 1.96 -19.45
CA LEU A 109 15.58 2.42 -18.73
C LEU A 109 15.87 3.91 -18.94
N PHE A 110 15.61 4.43 -20.15
CA PHE A 110 15.69 5.86 -20.41
C PHE A 110 14.69 6.65 -19.54
N ASN A 111 13.46 6.15 -19.40
CA ASN A 111 12.46 6.78 -18.53
C ASN A 111 12.86 6.75 -17.05
N ILE A 112 13.39 5.62 -16.55
CA ILE A 112 13.95 5.52 -15.20
C ILE A 112 15.05 6.56 -15.00
N ALA A 113 16.00 6.65 -15.93
CA ALA A 113 17.10 7.62 -15.85
C ALA A 113 16.60 9.07 -15.85
N LEU A 114 15.60 9.40 -16.68
CA LEU A 114 14.95 10.70 -16.67
C LEU A 114 14.31 11.01 -15.32
N LEU A 115 13.58 10.06 -14.74
CA LEU A 115 12.95 10.21 -13.43
C LEU A 115 13.98 10.38 -12.31
N LYS A 116 15.09 9.62 -12.32
CA LYS A 116 16.22 9.81 -11.39
C LYS A 116 16.83 11.21 -11.44
N ASN A 117 16.83 11.82 -12.62
CA ASN A 117 17.39 13.16 -12.81
C ASN A 117 16.42 14.27 -12.38
N LEU A 118 15.11 14.10 -12.58
CA LEU A 118 14.11 15.11 -12.21
C LEU A 118 13.64 15.02 -10.75
N PHE A 119 13.69 13.82 -10.17
CA PHE A 119 13.15 13.52 -8.84
C PHE A 119 14.21 12.86 -7.95
N ARG A 120 13.95 12.79 -6.64
CA ARG A 120 14.59 11.85 -5.72
C ARG A 120 13.61 10.70 -5.47
N PRO A 121 13.59 9.68 -6.35
CA PRO A 121 12.71 8.53 -6.19
C PRO A 121 13.17 7.63 -5.04
N GLN A 122 12.21 7.08 -4.31
CA GLN A 122 12.36 6.01 -3.35
C GLN A 122 11.32 4.95 -3.68
N PHE A 123 11.77 3.73 -3.92
CA PHE A 123 10.90 2.61 -4.24
C PHE A 123 10.87 1.63 -3.08
N PHE A 124 9.67 1.30 -2.63
CA PHE A 124 9.42 0.34 -1.56
C PHE A 124 8.63 -0.83 -2.13
N LEU A 125 9.28 -1.98 -2.22
CA LEU A 125 8.64 -3.24 -2.57
C LEU A 125 8.03 -3.86 -1.31
N HIS A 126 6.73 -4.12 -1.32
CA HIS A 126 6.02 -4.71 -0.18
C HIS A 126 5.93 -6.23 -0.28
N TRP A 127 5.63 -6.73 -1.48
CA TRP A 127 5.62 -8.16 -1.78
C TRP A 127 5.65 -8.41 -3.28
N VAL A 128 6.07 -9.61 -3.63
CA VAL A 128 6.04 -10.23 -4.96
C VAL A 128 5.38 -11.60 -4.82
N LYS A 129 4.42 -11.91 -5.69
CA LYS A 129 3.68 -13.18 -5.67
C LYS A 129 3.38 -13.64 -7.09
N GLN A 130 3.50 -14.93 -7.33
CA GLN A 130 2.95 -15.55 -8.53
C GLN A 130 1.42 -15.50 -8.48
N THR A 131 0.80 -14.92 -9.51
CA THR A 131 -0.67 -14.79 -9.62
C THR A 131 -1.24 -15.61 -10.76
N GLY A 132 -0.40 -16.05 -11.70
CA GLY A 132 -0.78 -16.96 -12.78
C GLY A 132 0.38 -17.87 -13.19
N THR A 133 0.15 -18.75 -14.16
CA THR A 133 1.16 -19.73 -14.61
C THR A 133 2.45 -19.07 -15.10
N TYR A 134 2.32 -17.94 -15.81
CA TYR A 134 3.43 -17.14 -16.34
C TYR A 134 3.24 -15.67 -15.98
N GLU A 135 2.76 -15.41 -14.77
CA GLU A 135 2.41 -14.08 -14.31
C GLU A 135 2.82 -13.89 -12.85
N ILE A 136 3.55 -12.81 -12.59
CA ILE A 136 3.93 -12.37 -11.25
C ILE A 136 3.29 -11.00 -11.00
N THR A 137 2.67 -10.83 -9.85
CA THR A 137 2.20 -9.54 -9.38
C THR A 137 3.08 -9.02 -8.26
N THR A 138 3.41 -7.73 -8.31
CA THR A 138 4.14 -7.02 -7.26
C THR A 138 3.25 -5.98 -6.61
N ARG A 139 3.55 -5.61 -5.37
CA ARG A 139 2.92 -4.50 -4.65
C ARG A 139 3.99 -3.56 -4.17
N TRP A 140 3.81 -2.27 -4.45
CA TRP A 140 4.85 -1.30 -4.22
C TRP A 140 4.31 0.06 -3.78
N THR A 141 5.23 0.88 -3.30
CA THR A 141 5.03 2.32 -3.05
C THR A 141 6.22 3.07 -3.58
N MET A 142 5.96 4.06 -4.42
CA MET A 142 6.96 4.93 -5.00
C MET A 142 6.74 6.34 -4.48
N VAL A 143 7.77 6.87 -3.82
CA VAL A 143 7.80 8.25 -3.35
C VAL A 143 8.79 9.00 -4.23
N MET A 144 8.34 10.08 -4.88
CA MET A 144 9.16 10.89 -5.77
C MET A 144 9.15 12.33 -5.29
N LYS A 145 10.29 12.83 -4.82
CA LYS A 145 10.45 14.22 -4.44
C LYS A 145 10.95 15.04 -5.62
N PHE A 146 10.15 15.99 -6.10
CA PHE A 146 10.53 16.79 -7.26
C PHE A 146 11.53 17.87 -6.89
N MET A 147 12.66 17.93 -7.60
CA MET A 147 13.81 18.74 -7.19
C MET A 147 13.86 20.13 -7.82
N LEU A 148 13.11 20.36 -8.90
CA LEU A 148 13.16 21.62 -9.65
C LEU A 148 12.33 22.74 -9.03
N PHE A 149 11.36 22.43 -8.16
CA PHE A 149 10.55 23.45 -7.48
C PHE A 149 11.10 23.82 -6.09
N PRO A 150 11.04 25.10 -5.68
CA PRO A 150 11.55 25.56 -4.38
C PRO A 150 10.96 24.83 -3.17
N TRP A 151 9.66 24.47 -3.23
CA TRP A 151 8.95 23.78 -2.14
C TRP A 151 9.11 22.25 -2.18
N LYS A 152 9.86 21.72 -3.15
CA LYS A 152 10.20 20.29 -3.29
C LYS A 152 9.01 19.33 -3.06
N PRO A 153 7.95 19.42 -3.87
CA PRO A 153 6.74 18.64 -3.64
C PRO A 153 7.05 17.13 -3.67
N GLU A 154 6.37 16.40 -2.80
CA GLU A 154 6.48 14.96 -2.68
C GLU A 154 5.28 14.29 -3.33
N LEU A 155 5.55 13.42 -4.30
CA LEU A 155 4.53 12.63 -4.96
C LEU A 155 4.61 11.20 -4.42
N VAL A 156 3.47 10.65 -4.02
CA VAL A 156 3.37 9.28 -3.51
C VAL A 156 2.40 8.50 -4.38
N PHE A 157 2.90 7.45 -5.00
CA PHE A 157 2.14 6.49 -5.78
C PHE A 157 2.18 5.15 -5.08
N THR A 158 1.04 4.48 -4.99
CA THR A 158 0.97 3.08 -4.58
C THR A 158 0.22 2.29 -5.62
N GLY A 159 0.58 1.03 -5.77
CA GLY A 159 0.02 0.24 -6.84
C GLY A 159 0.46 -1.19 -6.83
N THR A 160 0.05 -1.87 -7.90
CA THR A 160 0.51 -3.21 -8.23
C THR A 160 1.04 -3.25 -9.64
N SER A 161 2.11 -4.00 -9.87
CA SER A 161 2.60 -4.29 -11.22
C SER A 161 2.32 -5.74 -11.58
N ILE A 162 1.74 -5.97 -12.75
CA ILE A 162 1.56 -7.31 -13.31
C ILE A 162 2.66 -7.53 -14.34
N MET A 163 3.51 -8.51 -14.09
CA MET A 163 4.64 -8.87 -14.94
C MET A 163 4.36 -10.20 -15.63
N GLY A 164 4.29 -10.17 -16.95
CA GLY A 164 4.13 -11.36 -17.78
C GLY A 164 5.48 -11.99 -18.11
N ILE A 165 5.49 -13.32 -18.12
CA ILE A 165 6.66 -14.13 -18.39
C ILE A 165 6.48 -14.82 -19.74
N ASN A 166 7.52 -14.80 -20.56
CA ASN A 166 7.60 -15.52 -21.80
C ASN A 166 7.91 -17.00 -21.53
N PRO A 167 7.00 -17.95 -21.83
CA PRO A 167 7.22 -19.35 -21.53
C PRO A 167 8.33 -20.00 -22.39
N GLN A 168 8.71 -19.38 -23.51
CA GLN A 168 9.79 -19.88 -24.38
C GLN A 168 11.17 -19.40 -23.92
N THR A 169 11.29 -18.16 -23.44
CA THR A 169 12.58 -17.57 -23.05
C THR A 169 12.82 -17.55 -21.55
N GLY A 170 11.77 -17.70 -20.74
CA GLY A 170 11.82 -17.54 -19.29
C GLY A 170 12.01 -16.10 -18.82
N LYS A 171 11.90 -15.10 -19.73
CA LYS A 171 12.13 -13.68 -19.44
C LYS A 171 10.83 -12.91 -19.29
N PHE A 172 10.90 -11.72 -18.67
CA PHE A 172 9.77 -10.81 -18.61
C PHE A 172 9.49 -10.18 -19.96
N ASN A 173 8.26 -10.34 -20.46
CA ASN A 173 7.82 -9.81 -21.76
C ASN A 173 6.78 -8.69 -21.65
N SER A 174 6.22 -8.47 -20.47
CA SER A 174 5.29 -7.38 -20.22
C SER A 174 5.32 -6.97 -18.76
N HIS A 175 5.01 -5.70 -18.53
CA HIS A 175 4.95 -5.08 -17.22
C HIS A 175 3.85 -4.02 -17.29
N ALA A 176 2.77 -4.25 -16.55
CA ALA A 176 1.63 -3.35 -16.47
C ALA A 176 1.47 -2.80 -15.05
N ASP A 177 1.61 -1.49 -14.88
CA ASP A 177 1.47 -0.79 -13.60
C ASP A 177 0.05 -0.26 -13.41
N PHE A 178 -0.52 -0.54 -12.23
CA PHE A 178 -1.84 -0.10 -11.81
C PHE A 178 -1.72 0.73 -10.55
N TRP A 179 -2.28 1.95 -10.56
CA TRP A 179 -2.24 2.89 -9.45
C TRP A 179 -3.53 2.79 -8.63
N ASP A 180 -3.39 2.70 -7.30
CA ASP A 180 -4.54 2.62 -6.39
C ASP A 180 -5.36 3.93 -6.34
N SER A 181 -4.75 5.05 -6.74
CA SER A 181 -5.34 6.38 -6.63
C SER A 181 -6.22 6.79 -7.81
N ILE A 182 -6.38 5.91 -8.81
CA ILE A 182 -7.19 6.15 -9.99
C ILE A 182 -8.06 4.93 -10.32
N GLU A 183 -9.22 5.17 -10.91
CA GLU A 183 -10.10 4.10 -11.39
C GLU A 183 -9.68 3.63 -12.79
N ASN A 184 -9.43 4.57 -13.71
CA ASN A 184 -9.03 4.24 -15.07
C ASN A 184 -7.50 4.10 -15.19
N ASN A 185 -7.03 2.87 -15.15
CA ASN A 185 -5.61 2.53 -15.30
C ASN A 185 -5.16 2.28 -16.75
N ASN A 186 -6.06 2.43 -17.73
CA ASN A 186 -5.67 2.28 -19.13
C ASN A 186 -4.82 3.47 -19.58
N TYR A 187 -3.75 3.18 -20.31
CA TYR A 187 -2.98 4.22 -20.99
C TYR A 187 -3.78 4.82 -22.16
N PHE A 188 -3.89 6.14 -22.33
CA PHE A 188 -3.47 7.24 -21.45
C PHE A 188 -4.63 7.68 -20.56
N SER A 189 -4.38 7.86 -19.26
CA SER A 189 -5.38 8.24 -18.26
C SER A 189 -5.25 9.72 -17.86
N LEU A 190 -6.24 10.52 -18.22
CA LEU A 190 -6.34 11.92 -17.77
C LEU A 190 -6.47 12.02 -16.24
N GLU A 191 -7.10 11.03 -15.60
CA GLU A 191 -7.21 10.93 -14.15
C GLU A 191 -5.83 10.77 -13.50
N GLY A 192 -4.98 9.91 -14.08
CA GLY A 192 -3.58 9.74 -13.67
C GLY A 192 -2.80 11.05 -13.76
N LEU A 193 -2.88 11.76 -14.90
CA LEU A 193 -2.22 13.04 -15.07
C LEU A 193 -2.70 14.08 -14.05
N TRP A 194 -4.02 14.18 -13.83
CA TRP A 194 -4.57 15.13 -12.85
C TRP A 194 -4.16 14.78 -11.42
N ASN A 195 -4.04 13.49 -11.11
CA ASN A 195 -3.51 13.04 -9.82
C ASN A 195 -2.09 13.56 -9.59
N VAL A 196 -1.19 13.45 -10.57
CA VAL A 196 0.17 14.03 -10.52
C VAL A 196 0.11 15.54 -10.28
N VAL A 197 -0.67 16.27 -11.08
CA VAL A 197 -0.79 17.74 -10.98
C VAL A 197 -1.30 18.18 -9.61
N LYS A 198 -2.27 17.46 -9.04
CA LYS A 198 -2.81 17.74 -7.70
C LYS A 198 -1.74 17.61 -6.62
N GLN A 199 -0.87 16.61 -6.73
CA GLN A 199 0.23 16.37 -5.76
C GLN A 199 1.34 17.43 -5.85
N LEU A 200 1.54 18.06 -7.01
CA LEU A 200 2.52 19.13 -7.17
C LEU A 200 2.10 20.46 -6.51
N ARG A 201 0.82 20.63 -6.15
CA ARG A 201 0.32 21.84 -5.51
C ARG A 201 0.91 21.99 -4.10
N ILE A 202 1.13 23.24 -3.71
CA ILE A 202 1.59 23.58 -2.35
C ILE A 202 0.48 23.23 -1.35
N TYR A 203 0.69 22.18 -0.56
CA TYR A 203 -0.11 21.92 0.63
C TYR A 203 0.74 22.28 1.85
N LYS A 204 0.31 23.31 2.60
CA LYS A 204 1.06 23.81 3.76
C LYS A 204 0.60 23.08 5.02
N THR A 205 1.14 21.89 5.28
CA THR A 205 1.11 21.34 6.64
C THR A 205 2.00 22.21 7.54
N PRO A 206 1.57 22.55 8.77
CA PRO A 206 2.44 23.23 9.73
C PRO A 206 3.76 22.48 9.87
N ASP A 207 4.88 23.21 9.97
CA ASP A 207 6.22 22.65 10.12
C ASP A 207 6.42 22.13 11.54
N LEU A 208 5.67 21.09 11.88
CA LEU A 208 5.68 20.40 13.17
C LEU A 208 6.16 18.97 12.95
N GLU A 209 6.93 18.46 13.92
CA GLU A 209 7.40 17.10 13.87
C GLU A 209 6.21 16.12 13.85
N THR A 210 6.30 15.12 12.98
CA THR A 210 5.29 14.09 12.76
C THR A 210 5.91 12.72 12.97
N PRO A 211 5.21 11.75 13.60
CA PRO A 211 5.73 10.40 13.72
C PRO A 211 6.01 9.80 12.35
N LYS A 212 7.15 9.13 12.21
CA LYS A 212 7.56 8.52 10.93
C LYS A 212 6.62 7.39 10.55
N TYR A 213 6.21 7.36 9.28
CA TYR A 213 5.39 6.30 8.73
C TYR A 213 5.75 5.99 7.27
N GLN A 214 5.39 4.79 6.84
CA GLN A 214 5.42 4.36 5.45
C GLN A 214 3.99 4.23 4.94
N ILE A 215 3.71 4.77 3.76
CA ILE A 215 2.41 4.57 3.09
C ILE A 215 2.44 3.19 2.41
N LEU A 216 1.43 2.35 2.69
CA LEU A 216 1.29 1.02 2.09
C LEU A 216 0.27 1.00 0.94
N LYS A 217 -0.72 1.90 1.03
CA LYS A 217 -1.77 2.08 0.04
C LYS A 217 -2.30 3.50 0.09
N ARG A 218 -2.51 4.10 -1.07
CA ARG A 218 -3.08 5.43 -1.23
C ARG A 218 -4.10 5.40 -2.36
N THR A 219 -5.36 5.61 -2.00
CA THR A 219 -6.46 5.72 -2.95
C THR A 219 -6.87 7.18 -3.12
N ALA A 220 -7.91 7.44 -3.92
CA ALA A 220 -8.52 8.77 -4.00
C ALA A 220 -9.11 9.25 -2.65
N ASN A 221 -9.56 8.32 -1.79
CA ASN A 221 -10.39 8.62 -0.62
C ASN A 221 -9.73 8.32 0.73
N TYR A 222 -8.75 7.41 0.76
CA TYR A 222 -8.09 6.99 2.00
C TYR A 222 -6.64 6.57 1.77
N GLU A 223 -5.87 6.60 2.86
CA GLU A 223 -4.49 6.12 2.92
C GLU A 223 -4.33 5.08 4.03
N VAL A 224 -3.52 4.06 3.78
CA VAL A 224 -3.08 3.07 4.77
C VAL A 224 -1.62 3.38 5.08
N ARG A 225 -1.35 3.69 6.35
CA ARG A 225 -0.03 4.08 6.84
C ARG A 225 0.45 3.09 7.90
N LYS A 226 1.70 2.67 7.81
CA LYS A 226 2.41 1.89 8.82
C LYS A 226 3.36 2.81 9.57
N TYR A 227 3.04 3.12 10.81
CA TYR A 227 3.89 3.95 11.67
C TYR A 227 5.06 3.15 12.24
N SER A 228 6.23 3.76 12.32
CA SER A 228 7.33 3.28 13.15
C SER A 228 6.95 3.38 14.63
N PRO A 229 7.56 2.61 15.54
CA PRO A 229 7.34 2.80 16.97
C PRO A 229 7.65 4.25 17.40
N PHE A 230 6.79 4.84 18.21
CA PHE A 230 6.95 6.19 18.80
C PHE A 230 6.37 6.23 20.20
N ILE A 231 6.76 7.23 21.00
CA ILE A 231 6.25 7.44 22.35
C ILE A 231 5.15 8.50 22.32
N VAL A 232 4.10 8.26 23.12
CA VAL A 232 3.03 9.22 23.35
C VAL A 232 2.92 9.59 24.82
N VAL A 233 2.45 10.81 25.07
CA VAL A 233 1.84 11.19 26.33
C VAL A 233 0.34 11.04 26.16
N GLU A 234 -0.28 10.28 27.04
CA GLU A 234 -1.69 9.96 27.01
C GLU A 234 -2.40 10.50 28.25
N THR A 235 -3.62 11.00 28.08
CA THR A 235 -4.57 11.22 29.17
C THR A 235 -5.95 10.69 28.81
N ASN A 236 -6.75 10.38 29.83
CA ASN A 236 -8.16 10.06 29.64
C ASN A 236 -8.92 11.34 29.26
N GLY A 237 -9.69 11.28 28.19
CA GLY A 237 -10.64 12.31 27.78
C GLY A 237 -12.07 11.87 28.06
N ASP A 238 -12.94 12.85 28.35
CA ASP A 238 -14.34 12.57 28.66
C ASP A 238 -15.18 12.26 27.39
N LYS A 239 -14.76 12.80 26.23
CA LYS A 239 -15.45 12.69 24.93
C LYS A 239 -14.46 12.81 23.76
N LEU A 240 -14.81 12.28 22.59
CA LEU A 240 -14.02 12.37 21.34
C LEU A 240 -13.72 13.82 20.90
N SER A 241 -14.54 14.78 21.31
CA SER A 241 -14.42 16.21 21.01
C SER A 241 -14.12 17.08 22.24
N GLY A 242 -13.76 16.48 23.38
CA GLY A 242 -13.52 17.19 24.64
C GLY A 242 -12.17 17.91 24.65
N SER A 243 -12.16 19.19 25.04
CA SER A 243 -10.94 19.99 25.19
C SER A 243 -10.20 19.72 26.51
N SER A 244 -10.83 19.07 27.49
CA SER A 244 -10.26 18.78 28.81
C SER A 244 -8.99 17.93 28.70
N GLY A 245 -9.09 16.76 28.07
CA GLY A 245 -7.92 15.89 27.89
C GLY A 245 -6.84 16.51 26.99
N PHE A 246 -7.21 17.34 26.01
CA PHE A 246 -6.22 18.08 25.22
C PHE A 246 -5.45 19.10 26.09
N ASN A 247 -6.13 19.81 27.00
CA ASN A 247 -5.51 20.77 27.91
C ASN A 247 -4.54 20.11 28.89
N ASP A 248 -4.79 18.87 29.28
CA ASP A 248 -3.90 18.13 30.18
C ASP A 248 -2.60 17.70 29.48
N VAL A 249 -2.70 17.09 28.29
CA VAL A 249 -1.51 16.70 27.51
C VAL A 249 -0.73 17.93 27.02
N THR A 250 -1.43 19.01 26.64
CA THR A 250 -0.75 20.27 26.30
C THR A 250 -0.10 20.91 27.51
N GLY A 251 -0.74 20.85 28.68
CA GLY A 251 -0.15 21.27 29.95
C GLY A 251 1.18 20.57 30.20
N TYR A 252 1.23 19.24 30.00
CA TYR A 252 2.45 18.46 30.15
C TYR A 252 3.58 18.96 29.23
N ILE A 253 3.32 19.13 27.93
CA ILE A 253 4.34 19.60 26.97
C ILE A 253 4.73 21.08 27.20
N PHE A 254 3.88 21.90 27.80
CA PHE A 254 4.19 23.29 28.13
C PHE A 254 4.86 23.49 29.49
N GLY A 255 5.30 22.41 30.15
CA GLY A 255 6.09 22.49 31.38
C GLY A 255 5.35 22.14 32.67
N LYS A 256 4.10 21.65 32.61
CA LYS A 256 3.43 21.03 33.78
C LYS A 256 3.87 19.57 33.96
N ASN A 257 5.17 19.33 33.88
CA ASN A 257 5.80 18.04 34.14
C ASN A 257 6.82 18.19 35.29
N SER A 258 7.29 17.08 35.85
CA SER A 258 8.12 17.08 37.06
C SER A 258 9.46 17.82 36.89
N THR A 259 9.92 18.00 35.65
CA THR A 259 11.18 18.70 35.32
C THR A 259 10.93 20.15 34.85
N MET A 260 9.67 20.61 34.83
CA MET A 260 9.24 21.92 34.31
C MET A 260 9.74 22.22 32.88
N GLU A 261 9.99 21.18 32.10
CA GLU A 261 10.63 21.28 30.81
C GLU A 261 9.60 21.53 29.70
N LYS A 262 9.89 22.42 28.76
CA LYS A 262 9.04 22.64 27.58
C LYS A 262 9.41 21.67 26.47
N ILE A 263 8.41 21.00 25.91
CA ILE A 263 8.52 20.03 24.82
C ILE A 263 7.87 20.64 23.57
N PRO A 264 8.53 20.63 22.40
CA PRO A 264 7.93 21.07 21.15
C PRO A 264 6.63 20.32 20.84
N MET A 265 5.65 21.03 20.25
CA MET A 265 4.40 20.43 19.81
C MET A 265 4.62 19.59 18.56
N THR A 266 3.90 18.47 18.46
CA THR A 266 3.92 17.56 17.31
C THR A 266 2.55 17.50 16.65
N THR A 267 2.50 16.98 15.43
CA THR A 267 1.26 16.70 14.70
C THR A 267 1.24 15.26 14.18
N PRO A 268 0.09 14.59 14.06
CA PRO A 268 -1.22 14.99 14.57
C PRO A 268 -1.36 14.68 16.08
N VAL A 269 -2.45 15.17 16.66
CA VAL A 269 -2.96 14.68 17.95
C VAL A 269 -3.85 13.47 17.65
N PHE A 270 -3.65 12.36 18.36
CA PHE A 270 -4.47 11.17 18.20
C PHE A 270 -5.56 11.12 19.27
N THR A 271 -6.74 10.65 18.88
CA THR A 271 -7.84 10.34 19.79
C THR A 271 -8.20 8.88 19.60
N GLN A 272 -8.10 8.09 20.66
CA GLN A 272 -8.41 6.66 20.66
C GLN A 272 -9.62 6.38 21.55
N ALA A 273 -10.50 5.49 21.11
CA ALA A 273 -11.55 4.95 21.97
C ALA A 273 -11.12 3.57 22.47
N ASN A 274 -11.11 3.41 23.80
CA ASN A 274 -10.58 2.21 24.46
C ASN A 274 -11.65 1.13 24.67
N ASP A 275 -12.91 1.44 24.35
CA ASP A 275 -14.04 0.53 24.44
C ASP A 275 -15.01 0.69 23.26
N ALA A 276 -15.75 -0.38 22.95
CA ALA A 276 -16.75 -0.38 21.89
C ALA A 276 -17.92 0.59 22.16
N GLY A 277 -18.15 0.94 23.44
CA GLY A 277 -19.16 1.92 23.85
C GLY A 277 -18.73 3.38 23.71
N LEU A 278 -17.49 3.64 23.27
CA LEU A 278 -16.88 4.98 23.17
C LEU A 278 -16.94 5.77 24.49
N SER A 279 -17.06 5.07 25.63
CA SER A 279 -17.21 5.67 26.95
C SER A 279 -15.87 6.04 27.58
N LYS A 280 -14.77 5.45 27.10
CA LYS A 280 -13.41 5.75 27.51
C LYS A 280 -12.60 6.20 26.32
N VAL A 281 -12.31 7.49 26.27
CA VAL A 281 -11.49 8.09 25.22
C VAL A 281 -10.13 8.41 25.80
N SER A 282 -9.07 8.24 25.01
CA SER A 282 -7.73 8.68 25.31
C SER A 282 -7.28 9.69 24.28
N ILE A 283 -6.67 10.80 24.73
CA ILE A 283 -6.04 11.81 23.88
C ILE A 283 -4.53 11.63 23.99
N GLN A 284 -3.86 11.54 22.86
CA GLN A 284 -2.44 11.23 22.75
C GLN A 284 -1.70 12.29 21.93
N VAL A 285 -0.59 12.78 22.48
CA VAL A 285 0.37 13.64 21.78
C VAL A 285 1.68 12.88 21.64
N VAL A 286 2.26 12.91 20.44
CA VAL A 286 3.54 12.26 20.15
C VAL A 286 4.68 13.06 20.78
N LEU A 287 5.68 12.38 21.32
CA LEU A 287 6.91 13.04 21.76
C LEU A 287 7.93 13.14 20.61
N PRO A 288 8.63 14.28 20.47
CA PRO A 288 9.75 14.43 19.55
C PRO A 288 10.81 13.33 19.67
N LEU A 289 11.38 12.90 18.55
CA LEU A 289 12.31 11.77 18.47
C LEU A 289 13.58 11.95 19.33
N GLU A 290 14.08 13.19 19.46
CA GLU A 290 15.27 13.50 20.27
C GLU A 290 15.08 13.21 21.77
N LYS A 291 13.83 13.26 22.24
CA LYS A 291 13.47 12.97 23.64
C LYS A 291 13.38 11.47 23.93
N ASP A 292 13.21 10.64 22.90
CA ASP A 292 13.12 9.17 23.03
C ASP A 292 14.49 8.56 23.43
N LEU A 293 15.59 9.06 22.84
CA LEU A 293 16.92 8.47 22.99
C LEU A 293 17.70 8.99 24.21
N SER A 294 17.56 10.28 24.53
CA SER A 294 18.31 10.95 25.60
C SER A 294 18.06 10.34 26.99
N ARG A 295 16.86 9.81 27.22
CA ARG A 295 16.42 9.28 28.52
C ARG A 295 16.72 7.78 28.70
N ARG A 296 16.97 7.05 27.60
CA ARG A 296 17.36 5.63 27.66
C ARG A 296 18.86 5.44 27.85
N LEU A 297 19.68 6.34 27.31
CA LEU A 297 21.14 6.24 27.41
C LEU A 297 21.72 6.75 28.74
N THR A 298 20.96 7.49 29.54
CA THR A 298 21.39 8.00 30.87
C THR A 298 20.98 7.10 32.04
N LYS A 299 20.35 5.95 31.76
CA LYS A 299 19.90 4.97 32.79
C LYS A 299 20.38 3.54 32.54
N SER A 300 21.45 3.36 31.78
CA SER A 300 22.18 2.08 31.71
C SER A 300 23.51 2.16 32.46
#